data_AF-M7YEQ7-F1
#
_entry.id   AF-M7YEQ7-F1
#
_cell.length_a   1.000
_cell.length_b   1.000
_cell.length_c   1.000
_cell.angle_alpha   90.00
_cell.angle_beta   90.00
_cell.angle_gamma   90.00
#
_symmetry.space_group_name_H-M   'P 1'
#
loop_
_entity.id
_entity.type
_entity.pdbx_description
1 polymer ?
#
loop_
_entity_poly.entity_id
_entity_poly.type
_entity_poly.pdbx_seq_one_letter_code
_entity_poly.pdbx_strand_id
1 'polypeptide(L)'
;MLFVSTRKIAFRSDRSLTVTSPAGDVARVPYKVVVPLGRIKGVQPSENADNPEQKYIHMATVDGFEFWFMGFVSYQRCCKYMQQVISSQL
;
A
#
# COMPACT_ATOMS: atom_id res chain seq x y z
N MET A 1 -8.82 -1.34 -2.35
CA MET A 1 -8.50 -2.55 -1.54
C MET A 1 -7.00 -2.84 -1.45
N LEU A 2 -6.54 -3.35 -0.30
CA LEU A 2 -5.16 -3.82 -0.07
C LEU A 2 -5.12 -5.36 -0.04
N PHE A 3 -4.14 -5.95 -0.69
CA PHE A 3 -3.93 -7.38 -0.82
C PHE A 3 -2.53 -7.74 -0.31
N VAL A 4 -2.45 -8.71 0.60
CA VAL A 4 -1.20 -9.18 1.19
C VAL A 4 -1.02 -10.65 0.81
N SER A 5 0.15 -11.02 0.30
CA SER A 5 0.50 -12.38 -0.07
C SER A 5 1.93 -12.71 0.37
N THR A 6 2.32 -13.97 0.24
CA THR A 6 3.69 -14.44 0.52
C THR A 6 4.72 -14.04 -0.54
N ARG A 7 4.33 -13.28 -1.57
CA ARG A 7 5.25 -12.82 -2.64
C ARG A 7 5.27 -11.31 -2.85
N LYS A 8 4.15 -10.64 -2.59
CA LYS A 8 3.97 -9.20 -2.82
C LYS A 8 2.82 -8.62 -2.01
N ILE A 9 2.88 -7.32 -1.77
CA ILE A 9 1.75 -6.52 -1.31
C ILE A 9 1.24 -5.68 -2.49
N ALA A 10 -0.07 -5.67 -2.69
CA ALA A 10 -0.69 -4.93 -3.78
C ALA A 10 -1.85 -4.07 -3.29
N PHE A 11 -1.97 -2.87 -3.84
CA PHE A 11 -3.11 -2.00 -3.65
C PHE A 11 -3.82 -1.81 -4.99
N ARG A 12 -5.16 -1.80 -4.96
CA ARG A 12 -5.99 -1.43 -6.10
C ARG A 12 -6.96 -0.36 -5.64
N SER A 13 -6.99 0.77 -6.33
CA SER A 13 -7.99 1.81 -6.11
C SER A 13 -9.33 1.40 -6.70
N ASP A 14 -10.42 1.80 -6.03
CA ASP A 14 -11.77 1.71 -6.58
C ASP A 14 -12.05 2.84 -7.60
N ARG A 15 -11.18 3.86 -7.61
CA ARG A 15 -11.19 4.93 -8.62
C ARG A 15 -10.18 4.63 -9.73
N SER A 16 -10.66 4.61 -10.97
CA SER A 16 -9.81 4.57 -12.16
C SER A 16 -9.14 5.92 -12.43
N LEU A 17 -7.97 5.89 -13.05
CA LEU A 17 -7.29 7.08 -13.57
C LEU A 17 -7.73 7.33 -15.01
N THR A 18 -7.87 8.61 -15.34
CA THR A 18 -8.02 9.04 -16.73
C THR A 18 -6.64 9.29 -17.31
N VAL A 19 -6.34 8.70 -18.46
CA VAL A 19 -5.08 8.86 -19.17
C VAL A 19 -5.40 9.33 -20.58
N THR A 20 -4.65 10.31 -21.06
CA THR A 20 -4.78 10.84 -22.43
C THR A 20 -3.55 10.42 -23.24
N SER A 21 -3.78 9.84 -24.42
CA SER A 21 -2.71 9.48 -25.35
C SER A 21 -2.13 10.74 -26.01
N PRO A 22 -0.90 10.69 -26.56
CA PRO A 22 -0.36 11.80 -27.35
C PRO A 22 -1.22 12.19 -28.56
N ALA A 23 -2.04 11.26 -29.08
CA ALA A 23 -2.98 11.50 -30.18
C ALA A 23 -4.32 12.13 -29.71
N GLY A 24 -4.53 12.28 -28.40
CA GLY A 24 -5.73 12.89 -27.81
C GLY A 24 -6.78 11.89 -27.31
N ASP A 25 -6.56 10.59 -27.48
CA ASP A 25 -7.51 9.56 -27.02
C ASP A 25 -7.54 9.49 -25.50
N VAL A 26 -8.74 9.42 -24.92
CA VAL A 26 -8.92 9.33 -23.46
C VAL A 26 -9.33 7.93 -23.06
N ALA A 27 -8.60 7.33 -22.13
CA ALA A 27 -8.89 6.01 -21.56
C ALA A 27 -8.97 6.06 -20.03
N ARG A 28 -9.78 5.18 -19.44
CA ARG A 28 -9.83 4.98 -17.98
C ARG A 28 -9.15 3.68 -17.60
N VAL A 29 -8.10 3.76 -16.80
CA VAL A 29 -7.30 2.59 -16.39
C VAL A 29 -7.40 2.35 -14.88
N PRO A 30 -7.41 1.09 -14.42
CA PRO A 30 -7.35 0.81 -12.99
C PRO A 30 -6.03 1.31 -12.39
N TYR A 31 -6.10 2.06 -11.29
CA TYR A 31 -4.89 2.37 -10.52
C TYR A 31 -4.55 1.22 -9.58
N LYS A 32 -3.35 0.69 -9.72
CA LYS A 32 -2.82 -0.36 -8.85
C LYS A 32 -1.35 -0.11 -8.53
N VAL A 33 -0.96 -0.47 -7.33
CA VAL A 33 0.43 -0.54 -6.86
C VAL A 33 0.72 -1.99 -6.53
N VAL A 34 1.89 -2.50 -6.93
CA VAL A 34 2.30 -3.88 -6.65
C VAL A 34 3.77 -3.86 -6.23
N VAL A 35 4.05 -4.19 -4.98
CA VAL A 35 5.40 -4.17 -4.42
C VAL A 35 5.81 -5.60 -4.04
N PRO A 36 6.83 -6.18 -4.69
CA PRO A 36 7.40 -7.47 -4.28
C PRO A 36 7.94 -7.39 -2.84
N LEU A 37 7.78 -8.46 -2.05
CA LEU A 37 8.22 -8.42 -0.65
C LEU A 37 9.71 -8.10 -0.50
N GLY A 38 10.58 -8.66 -1.37
CA GLY A 38 12.01 -8.36 -1.38
C GLY A 38 12.38 -6.92 -1.74
N ARG A 39 11.40 -6.07 -2.09
CA ARG A 39 11.57 -4.62 -2.29
C ARG A 39 11.00 -3.80 -1.13
N ILE A 40 10.38 -4.43 -0.15
CA ILE A 40 9.83 -3.75 1.03
C ILE A 40 10.92 -3.65 2.08
N LYS A 41 11.26 -2.42 2.46
CA LYS A 41 12.22 -2.13 3.53
C LYS A 41 11.60 -2.36 4.91
N GLY A 42 10.32 -2.05 5.07
CA GLY A 42 9.61 -2.30 6.32
C GLY A 42 8.19 -1.75 6.31
N VAL A 43 7.44 -2.15 7.35
CA VAL A 43 6.09 -1.67 7.63
C VAL A 43 5.98 -1.27 9.09
N GLN A 44 5.49 -0.06 9.33
CA GLN A 44 5.33 0.51 10.67
C GLN A 44 3.88 0.98 10.90
N PRO A 45 3.31 0.71 12.09
CA PRO A 45 2.09 1.38 12.52
C PRO A 45 2.37 2.88 12.74
N SER A 46 1.40 3.73 12.43
CA SER A 46 1.42 5.16 12.71
C SER A 46 0.01 5.66 13.00
N GLU A 47 -0.08 6.82 13.63
CA GLU A 47 -1.34 7.53 13.86
C GLU A 47 -1.12 9.02 13.66
N ASN A 48 -2.22 9.76 13.48
CA ASN A 48 -2.16 11.20 13.38
C ASN A 48 -1.92 11.82 14.76
N ALA A 49 -0.96 12.76 14.85
CA ALA A 49 -0.63 13.42 16.10
C ALA A 49 -1.78 14.25 16.68
N ASP A 50 -2.57 14.89 15.82
CA ASP A 50 -3.71 15.73 16.21
C ASP A 50 -5.00 14.90 16.38
N ASN A 51 -5.06 13.71 15.78
CA ASN A 51 -6.23 12.84 15.85
C ASN A 51 -5.86 11.34 15.89
N PRO A 52 -5.60 10.76 17.07
CA PRO A 52 -5.17 9.37 17.23
C PRO A 52 -6.15 8.29 16.70
N GLU A 53 -7.42 8.64 16.43
CA GLU A 53 -8.36 7.74 15.77
C GLU A 53 -8.00 7.51 14.29
N GLN A 54 -7.28 8.44 13.68
CA GLN A 54 -6.77 8.29 12.31
C GLN A 54 -5.48 7.47 12.31
N LYS A 55 -5.64 6.17 12.05
CA LYS A 55 -4.55 5.20 12.04
C LYS A 55 -4.08 4.89 10.63
N TYR A 56 -2.76 4.76 10.50
CA TYR A 56 -2.06 4.58 9.24
C TYR A 56 -1.10 3.40 9.32
N ILE A 57 -0.96 2.68 8.21
CA ILE A 57 0.14 1.73 8.04
C ILE A 57 1.12 2.35 7.04
N HIS A 58 2.31 2.69 7.52
CA HIS A 58 3.40 3.17 6.69
C HIS A 58 4.18 1.97 6.12
N MET A 59 4.45 1.99 4.82
CA MET A 59 5.29 1.02 4.13
C MET A 59 6.37 1.77 3.35
N ALA A 60 7.63 1.45 3.63
CA ALA A 60 8.76 1.95 2.88
C ALA A 60 9.34 0.85 1.98
N THR A 61 9.82 1.27 0.81
CA THR A 61 10.54 0.41 -0.14
C THR A 61 12.04 0.64 -0.08
N VAL A 62 12.82 -0.32 -0.58
CA VAL A 62 14.29 -0.24 -0.59
C VAL A 62 14.83 0.89 -1.49
N ASP A 63 14.07 1.28 -2.51
CA ASP A 63 14.34 2.36 -3.46
C ASP A 63 13.76 3.71 -3.04
N GLY A 64 13.22 3.81 -1.82
CA GLY A 64 12.86 5.09 -1.20
C GLY A 64 11.44 5.57 -1.46
N PHE A 65 10.58 4.79 -2.12
CA PHE A 65 9.15 5.08 -2.16
C PHE A 65 8.48 4.77 -0.83
N GLU A 66 7.55 5.64 -0.44
CA GLU A 66 6.73 5.51 0.76
C GLU A 66 5.25 5.39 0.41
N PHE A 67 4.56 4.47 1.07
CA PHE A 67 3.12 4.26 0.93
C PHE A 67 2.44 4.36 2.29
N TRP A 68 1.40 5.18 2.37
CA TRP A 68 0.59 5.38 3.55
C TRP A 68 -0.81 4.81 3.31
N PHE A 69 -1.12 3.70 3.97
CA PHE A 69 -2.44 3.08 3.88
C PHE A 69 -3.32 3.48 5.06
N MET A 70 -4.59 3.74 4.79
CA MET A 70 -5.58 4.18 5.79
C MET A 70 -6.90 3.43 5.61
N GLY A 71 -7.85 3.67 6.52
CA GLY A 71 -9.22 3.16 6.37
C GLY A 71 -9.35 1.66 6.67
N PHE A 72 -8.50 1.14 7.55
CA PHE A 72 -8.54 -0.26 7.96
C PHE A 72 -9.69 -0.51 8.94
N VAL A 73 -10.54 -1.49 8.63
CA VAL A 73 -11.52 -2.02 9.58
C VAL A 73 -10.83 -2.72 10.76
N SER A 74 -9.73 -3.43 10.50
CA SER A 74 -8.95 -4.15 11.52
C SER A 74 -7.47 -3.77 11.46
N TYR A 75 -7.18 -2.52 11.82
CA TYR A 75 -5.84 -1.92 11.75
C TYR A 75 -4.72 -2.79 12.34
N GLN A 76 -4.84 -3.17 13.62
CA GLN A 76 -3.81 -3.94 14.32
C GLN A 76 -3.55 -5.30 13.66
N ARG A 77 -4.62 -5.98 13.23
CA ARG A 77 -4.53 -7.28 12.56
C ARG A 77 -3.82 -7.16 11.21
N CYS A 78 -4.18 -6.16 10.40
CA CYS A 78 -3.54 -5.92 9.11
C CYS A 78 -2.06 -5.61 9.26
N CYS A 79 -1.68 -4.73 10.21
CA CYS A 79 -0.28 -4.39 10.47
C CYS A 79 0.52 -5.62 10.88
N LYS A 80 0.01 -6.41 11.83
CA LYS A 80 0.65 -7.67 12.26
C LYS A 80 0.89 -8.63 11.10
N TYR A 81 -0.11 -8.86 10.24
CA TYR A 81 0.05 -9.76 9.10
C TYR A 81 1.06 -9.23 8.07
N MET A 82 1.06 -7.92 7.79
CA MET A 82 2.03 -7.32 6.87
C MET A 82 3.46 -7.45 7.40
N GLN A 83 3.66 -7.19 8.70
CA GLN A 83 4.97 -7.38 9.34
C GLN A 83 5.41 -8.85 9.29
N GLN A 84 4.52 -9.79 9.59
CA GLN A 84 4.83 -11.23 9.53
C GLN A 84 5.30 -11.69 8.16
N VAL A 85 4.62 -11.30 7.07
CA VAL A 85 5.02 -11.74 5.72
C VAL A 85 6.32 -11.08 5.25
N ILE A 86 6.64 -9.88 5.75
CA ILE A 86 7.91 -9.21 5.45
C ILE A 86 9.05 -9.86 6.24
N SER A 87 8.84 -10.13 7.53
CA SER A 87 9.82 -10.81 8.38
C SER A 87 10.13 -12.23 7.90
N SER A 88 9.16 -12.95 7.34
CA SER A 88 9.36 -14.30 6.81
C SER A 88 10.15 -14.36 5.50
N GLN A 89 10.62 -13.22 4.98
CA GLN A 89 11.51 -13.14 3.81
C GLN A 89 12.97 -12.90 4.20
N LEU A 90 13.24 -12.51 5.46
CA LEU A 90 14.57 -12.46 6.05
C LEU A 90 14.98 -13.87 6.51
#